data_AF-A0A7K2N3R1-F1
#
_entry.id   AF-A0A7K2N3R1-F1
#
_cell.length_a   1.000
_cell.length_b   1.000
_cell.length_c   1.000
_cell.angle_alpha   90.00
_cell.angle_beta   90.00
_cell.angle_gamma   90.00
#
_symmetry.space_group_name_H-M   'P 1'
#
loop_
_entity.id
_entity.type
_entity.pdbx_description
1 polymer ?
#
loop_
_entity_poly.entity_id
_entity_poly.type
_entity_poly.pdbx_seq_one_letter_code
_entity_poly.pdbx_strand_id
1 'polypeptide(L)'
;TSPIGRETYVTTVEWADGWPHVAPVPLNPRPEPLDEYFTFSDGPASLADPGWLAVGRSPESVASLDERLGHLTLRADSGGISAFRPDFVGRRQRHVTSLFETRIDPADGCGGLGIRFDEQCTVSVVAERLPSGDGILVTARACLPTLTNT
;
A
#
# COMPACT_ATOMS: atom_id res chain seq x y z
N THR A 1 -2.57 -6.69 16.86
CA THR A 1 -2.66 -7.50 15.62
C THR A 1 -1.37 -7.36 14.83
N SER A 2 -1.01 -8.36 14.01
CA SER A 2 0.19 -8.30 13.17
C SER A 2 0.07 -7.20 12.10
N PRO A 3 1.10 -6.36 11.87
CA PRO A 3 1.05 -5.28 10.87
C PRO A 3 0.96 -5.77 9.43
N ILE A 4 1.32 -7.03 9.17
CA ILE A 4 1.28 -7.67 7.84
C ILE A 4 0.05 -8.57 7.66
N GLY A 5 -0.88 -8.55 8.62
CA GLY A 5 -2.11 -9.33 8.57
C GLY A 5 -1.88 -10.83 8.80
N ARG A 6 -2.73 -11.67 8.18
CA ARG A 6 -2.59 -13.13 8.20
C ARG A 6 -1.81 -13.56 6.97
N GLU A 7 -0.80 -14.38 7.20
CA GLU A 7 0.03 -14.95 6.14
C GLU A 7 -0.36 -16.41 5.84
N THR A 8 0.13 -16.93 4.72
CA THR A 8 -0.09 -18.31 4.31
C THR A 8 1.15 -19.14 4.63
N TYR A 9 0.94 -20.25 5.32
CA TYR A 9 1.97 -21.24 5.62
C TYR A 9 1.57 -22.57 5.00
N VAL A 10 2.56 -23.42 4.72
CA VAL A 10 2.36 -24.77 4.20
C VAL A 10 3.19 -25.76 5.00
N THR A 11 2.63 -26.94 5.25
CA THR A 11 3.28 -28.04 5.96
C THR A 11 2.71 -29.36 5.46
N THR A 12 3.39 -30.47 5.75
CA THR A 12 2.96 -31.81 5.35
C THR A 12 1.86 -32.34 6.27
N VAL A 13 1.13 -33.34 5.77
CA VAL A 13 0.11 -34.09 6.54
C VAL A 13 0.45 -35.57 6.49
N GLU A 14 0.52 -36.20 7.65
CA GLU A 14 0.68 -37.64 7.82
C GLU A 14 -0.67 -38.26 8.22
N TRP A 15 -0.98 -39.45 7.70
CA TRP A 15 -2.21 -40.16 8.04
C TRP A 15 -1.92 -41.29 9.00
N ALA A 16 -2.56 -41.28 10.17
CA ALA A 16 -2.46 -42.34 11.17
C ALA A 16 -3.85 -42.68 11.70
N ASP A 17 -4.16 -43.98 11.81
CA ASP A 17 -5.45 -44.48 12.31
C ASP A 17 -6.69 -43.85 11.64
N GLY A 18 -6.58 -43.52 10.34
CA GLY A 18 -7.65 -42.90 9.56
C GLY A 18 -7.82 -41.39 9.75
N TRP A 19 -6.94 -40.73 10.51
CA TRP A 19 -6.99 -39.30 10.78
C TRP A 19 -5.76 -38.55 10.26
N PRO A 20 -5.92 -37.29 9.82
CA PRO A 20 -4.81 -36.46 9.39
C PRO A 20 -4.10 -35.80 10.58
N HIS A 21 -2.77 -35.90 10.58
CA HIS A 21 -1.87 -35.25 11.52
C HIS A 21 -1.03 -34.21 10.76
N VAL A 22 -1.21 -32.94 11.11
CA VAL A 22 -0.49 -31.82 10.47
C VAL A 22 0.89 -31.69 11.09
N ALA A 23 1.94 -31.71 10.27
CA ALA A 23 3.31 -31.54 10.76
C ALA A 23 3.57 -30.08 11.18
N PRO A 24 4.52 -29.82 12.11
CA PRO A 24 4.92 -28.45 12.44
C PRO A 24 5.39 -27.68 11.19
N VAL A 25 5.08 -26.38 11.12
CA VAL A 25 5.55 -25.52 10.03
C VAL A 25 7.02 -25.19 10.24
N PRO A 26 7.95 -25.67 9.38
CA PRO A 26 9.35 -25.26 9.48
C PRO A 26 9.48 -23.78 9.07
N LEU A 27 10.15 -22.98 9.89
CA LEU A 27 10.48 -21.60 9.53
C LEU A 27 11.65 -21.60 8.54
N ASN A 28 11.50 -20.89 7.42
CA ASN A 28 12.56 -20.71 6.44
C ASN A 28 12.65 -19.21 6.06
N PRO A 29 13.20 -18.37 6.97
CA PRO A 29 13.32 -16.94 6.71
C PRO A 29 14.29 -16.70 5.55
N ARG A 30 13.95 -15.77 4.65
CA ARG A 30 14.88 -15.26 3.62
C ARG A 30 15.66 -14.09 4.20
N PRO A 31 17.00 -14.18 4.30
CA PRO A 31 17.81 -13.13 4.90
C PRO A 31 18.07 -11.97 3.93
N GLU A 32 17.94 -12.17 2.62
CA GLU A 32 18.21 -11.12 1.64
C GLU A 32 17.10 -10.07 1.63
N PRO A 33 17.44 -8.77 1.50
CA PRO A 33 16.45 -7.73 1.28
C PRO A 33 15.74 -7.96 -0.07
N LEU A 34 14.45 -7.60 -0.11
CA LEU A 34 13.67 -7.57 -1.33
C LEU A 34 13.48 -6.12 -1.77
N ASP A 35 14.19 -5.73 -2.81
CA ASP A 35 14.06 -4.40 -3.42
C ASP A 35 13.13 -4.48 -4.65
N GLU A 36 12.15 -3.58 -4.72
CA GLU A 36 11.23 -3.44 -5.84
C GLU A 36 11.24 -1.99 -6.34
N TYR A 37 11.34 -1.80 -7.66
CA TYR A 37 11.34 -0.48 -8.30
C TYR A 37 10.25 -0.40 -9.35
N PHE A 38 9.45 0.66 -9.31
CA PHE A 38 8.36 0.88 -10.24
C PHE A 38 8.55 2.22 -10.95
N THR A 39 8.88 2.17 -12.24
CA THR A 39 9.13 3.37 -13.06
C THR A 39 7.91 3.81 -13.88
N PHE A 40 6.88 2.96 -13.96
CA PHE A 40 5.67 3.19 -14.75
C PHE A 40 5.93 3.54 -16.24
N SER A 41 7.09 3.14 -16.77
CA SER A 41 7.51 3.48 -18.13
C SER A 41 6.77 2.68 -19.21
N ASP A 42 6.14 1.57 -18.84
CA ASP A 42 5.35 0.71 -19.75
C ASP A 42 3.89 1.15 -19.87
N GLY A 43 3.55 2.35 -19.40
CA GLY A 43 2.19 2.89 -19.45
C GLY A 43 1.19 1.98 -18.71
N PRO A 44 -0.08 1.90 -19.15
CA PRO A 44 -1.16 1.15 -18.48
C PRO A 44 -0.82 -0.30 -18.11
N ALA A 45 0.06 -0.97 -18.88
CA ALA A 45 0.51 -2.33 -18.58
C ALA A 45 1.22 -2.44 -17.21
N SER A 46 1.76 -1.33 -16.68
CA SER A 46 2.41 -1.32 -15.36
C SER A 46 1.44 -1.64 -14.21
N LEU A 47 0.13 -1.37 -14.36
CA LEU A 47 -0.89 -1.73 -13.38
C LEU A 47 -1.45 -3.15 -13.58
N ALA A 48 -0.99 -3.89 -14.59
CA ALA A 48 -1.37 -5.28 -14.78
C ALA A 48 -0.70 -6.22 -13.75
N ASP A 49 0.35 -5.76 -13.05
CA ASP A 49 0.89 -6.48 -11.90
C ASP A 49 -0.18 -6.58 -10.79
N PRO A 50 -0.63 -7.80 -10.42
CA PRO A 50 -1.70 -8.00 -9.45
C PRO A 50 -1.33 -7.57 -8.02
N GLY A 51 -0.06 -7.19 -7.78
CA GLY A 51 0.38 -6.57 -6.54
C GLY A 51 -0.19 -5.17 -6.32
N TRP A 52 -0.59 -4.46 -7.39
CA TRP A 52 -1.24 -3.15 -7.32
C TRP A 52 -2.73 -3.28 -6.99
N LEU A 53 -3.18 -2.46 -6.04
CA LEU A 53 -4.53 -2.53 -5.48
C LEU A 53 -5.11 -1.14 -5.32
N ALA A 54 -6.43 -1.04 -5.52
CA ALA A 54 -7.24 0.07 -5.06
C ALA A 54 -8.33 -0.44 -4.11
N VAL A 55 -8.84 0.44 -3.25
CA VAL A 55 -9.82 0.07 -2.22
C VAL A 55 -11.23 0.09 -2.82
N GLY A 56 -11.84 -1.08 -2.95
CA GLY A 56 -13.22 -1.23 -3.44
C GLY A 56 -13.43 -0.80 -4.90
N ARG A 57 -12.35 -0.66 -5.67
CA ARG A 57 -12.28 -0.21 -7.07
C ARG A 57 -11.12 -0.91 -7.77
N SER A 58 -11.06 -0.88 -9.10
CA SER A 58 -9.88 -1.36 -9.84
C SER A 58 -8.80 -0.27 -9.92
N PRO A 59 -7.49 -0.60 -9.91
CA PRO A 59 -6.42 0.39 -9.96
C PRO A 59 -6.54 1.39 -11.13
N GLU A 60 -6.90 0.91 -12.31
CA GLU A 60 -7.06 1.72 -13.53
C GLU A 60 -8.27 2.65 -13.50
N SER A 61 -9.22 2.44 -12.58
CA SER A 61 -10.33 3.38 -12.36
C SER A 61 -9.97 4.54 -11.43
N VAL A 62 -8.81 4.46 -10.77
CA VAL A 62 -8.34 5.42 -9.75
C VAL A 62 -7.07 6.15 -10.19
N ALA A 63 -6.24 5.48 -10.99
CA ALA A 63 -4.99 5.99 -11.49
C ALA A 63 -4.93 5.96 -13.03
N SER A 64 -4.26 6.97 -13.59
CA SER A 64 -3.97 7.08 -15.01
C SER A 64 -2.47 7.04 -15.26
N LEU A 65 -2.08 6.30 -16.30
CA LEU A 65 -0.70 6.21 -16.79
C LEU A 65 -0.53 6.82 -18.18
N ASP A 66 -1.62 7.31 -18.77
CA ASP A 66 -1.65 7.88 -20.11
C ASP A 66 -1.46 9.41 -20.11
N GLU A 67 -1.69 10.06 -18.96
CA GLU A 67 -1.57 11.53 -18.83
C GLU A 67 -0.13 12.00 -18.91
N ARG A 68 0.80 11.21 -18.35
CA ARG A 68 2.24 11.50 -18.37
C ARG A 68 3.02 10.19 -18.24
N LEU A 69 3.67 9.78 -19.33
CA LEU A 69 4.45 8.55 -19.36
C LEU A 69 5.50 8.53 -18.24
N GLY A 70 5.63 7.40 -17.54
CA GLY A 70 6.52 7.26 -16.39
C GLY A 70 5.97 7.83 -15.07
N HIS A 71 4.73 8.32 -15.06
CA HIS A 71 4.07 8.84 -13.86
C HIS A 71 2.70 8.21 -13.66
N LEU A 72 2.46 7.70 -12.46
CA LEU A 72 1.14 7.33 -11.99
C LEU A 72 0.39 8.60 -11.53
N THR A 73 -0.65 8.98 -12.27
CA THR A 73 -1.46 10.17 -11.97
C THR A 73 -2.70 9.75 -11.19
N LEU A 74 -2.94 10.39 -10.04
CA LEU A 74 -4.15 10.24 -9.23
C LEU A 74 -4.92 11.57 -9.25
N ARG A 75 -6.25 11.52 -9.41
CA ARG A 75 -7.11 12.69 -9.23
C ARG A 75 -7.74 12.64 -7.85
N ALA A 76 -7.57 13.69 -7.06
CA ALA A 76 -7.99 13.74 -5.66
C ALA A 76 -9.48 14.12 -5.51
N ASP A 77 -10.38 13.27 -6.01
CA ASP A 77 -11.82 13.55 -6.09
C ASP A 77 -12.62 12.94 -4.93
N SER A 78 -12.11 11.88 -4.32
CA SER A 78 -12.80 11.01 -3.34
C SER A 78 -12.34 11.25 -1.90
N GLY A 79 -11.62 12.34 -1.65
CA GLY A 79 -11.04 12.68 -0.35
C GLY A 79 -9.71 11.98 -0.06
N GLY A 80 -9.26 12.06 1.20
CA GLY A 80 -7.96 11.52 1.63
C GLY A 80 -7.97 10.01 1.89
N ILE A 81 -6.81 9.47 2.29
CA ILE A 81 -6.57 8.02 2.51
C ILE A 81 -7.54 7.34 3.51
N SER A 82 -8.16 8.10 4.41
CA SER A 82 -9.16 7.62 5.37
C SER A 82 -10.59 7.51 4.81
N ALA A 83 -10.82 7.92 3.56
CA ALA A 83 -12.12 7.72 2.91
C ALA A 83 -12.41 6.22 2.72
N PHE A 84 -13.68 5.87 2.50
CA PHE A 84 -14.12 4.49 2.26
C PHE A 84 -13.57 3.92 0.93
N ARG A 85 -13.50 4.77 -0.11
CA ARG A 85 -12.92 4.45 -1.43
C ARG A 85 -12.00 5.59 -1.87
N PRO A 86 -10.84 5.76 -1.22
CA PRO A 86 -9.93 6.87 -1.48
C PRO A 86 -9.28 6.74 -2.85
N ASP A 87 -8.86 7.86 -3.44
CA ASP A 87 -8.03 7.87 -4.63
C ASP A 87 -6.59 7.47 -4.26
N PHE A 88 -6.43 6.17 -4.09
CA PHE A 88 -5.25 5.52 -3.55
C PHE A 88 -4.99 4.23 -4.32
N VAL A 89 -3.75 4.10 -4.80
CA VAL A 89 -3.21 2.86 -5.36
C VAL A 89 -2.00 2.48 -4.52
N GLY A 90 -1.92 1.21 -4.12
CA GLY A 90 -0.85 0.73 -3.25
C GLY A 90 -0.59 -0.76 -3.40
N ARG A 91 0.40 -1.25 -2.65
CA ARG A 91 0.76 -2.67 -2.54
C ARG A 91 0.71 -3.10 -1.08
N ARG A 92 0.59 -4.41 -0.83
CA ARG A 92 0.64 -4.96 0.54
C ARG A 92 2.06 -4.93 1.09
N GLN A 93 2.22 -4.50 2.33
CA GLN A 93 3.46 -4.68 3.07
C GLN A 93 3.70 -6.18 3.30
N ARG A 94 4.88 -6.67 2.90
CA ARG A 94 5.26 -8.09 3.02
C ARG A 94 6.34 -8.36 4.08
N HIS A 95 7.01 -7.32 4.56
CA HIS A 95 8.09 -7.43 5.54
C HIS A 95 7.87 -6.42 6.67
N VAL A 96 8.13 -6.83 7.91
CA VAL A 96 7.95 -5.97 9.09
C VAL A 96 8.90 -4.75 9.04
N THR A 97 10.16 -4.99 8.67
CA THR A 97 11.12 -3.92 8.40
C THR A 97 11.10 -3.63 6.90
N SER A 98 10.66 -2.43 6.52
CA SER A 98 10.56 -2.01 5.12
C SER A 98 10.86 -0.52 4.99
N LEU A 99 11.36 -0.12 3.82
CA LEU A 99 11.49 1.27 3.40
C LEU A 99 10.59 1.47 2.16
N PHE A 100 9.85 2.58 2.13
CA PHE A 100 9.03 2.95 0.98
C PHE A 100 9.36 4.39 0.58
N GLU A 101 9.63 4.60 -0.70
CA GLU A 101 9.98 5.90 -1.25
C GLU A 101 9.16 6.16 -2.51
N THR A 102 8.78 7.41 -2.72
CA THR A 102 8.12 7.85 -3.94
C THR A 102 8.46 9.32 -4.21
N ARG A 103 8.35 9.74 -5.47
CA ARG A 103 8.45 11.15 -5.86
C ARG A 103 7.07 11.63 -6.27
N ILE A 104 6.68 12.78 -5.74
CA ILE A 104 5.33 13.33 -5.91
C ILE A 104 5.45 14.73 -6.49
N ASP A 105 4.69 14.98 -7.54
CA ASP A 105 4.33 16.33 -7.97
C ASP A 105 2.84 16.49 -7.63
N PRO A 106 2.49 17.29 -6.61
CA PRO A 106 1.10 17.42 -6.18
C PRO A 106 0.23 18.14 -7.21
N ALA A 107 0.83 18.68 -8.29
CA ALA A 107 0.17 19.59 -9.20
C ALA A 107 -0.58 20.69 -8.39
N ASP A 108 -1.81 21.00 -8.76
CA ASP A 108 -2.63 21.99 -8.03
C ASP A 108 -3.51 21.33 -6.95
N GLY A 109 -3.22 20.08 -6.60
CA GLY A 109 -3.91 19.29 -5.58
C GLY A 109 -3.06 18.98 -4.35
N CYS A 110 -3.43 17.88 -3.68
CA CYS A 110 -2.76 17.35 -2.50
C CYS A 110 -2.58 15.84 -2.68
N GLY A 111 -1.36 15.33 -2.52
CA GLY A 111 -1.03 13.93 -2.78
C GLY A 111 0.17 13.47 -1.95
N GLY A 112 0.28 12.17 -1.73
CA GLY A 112 1.23 11.66 -0.72
C GLY A 112 1.58 10.19 -0.81
N LEU A 113 2.45 9.80 0.12
CA LEU A 113 2.69 8.41 0.48
C LEU A 113 1.90 8.11 1.75
N GLY A 114 1.33 6.91 1.85
CA GLY A 114 0.64 6.51 3.07
C GLY A 114 0.53 5.00 3.26
N ILE A 115 0.33 4.63 4.51
CA ILE A 115 0.00 3.29 4.98
C ILE A 115 -1.47 3.32 5.39
N ARG A 116 -2.24 2.38 4.87
CA ARG A 116 -3.67 2.22 5.20
C ARG A 116 -3.91 0.78 5.62
N PHE A 117 -4.40 0.61 6.83
CA PHE A 117 -4.99 -0.66 7.26
C PHE A 117 -6.49 -0.64 6.94
N ASP A 118 -7.20 0.38 7.42
CA ASP A 118 -8.61 0.68 7.15
C ASP A 118 -8.87 2.20 7.26
N GLU A 119 -10.13 2.62 7.26
CA GLU A 119 -10.54 4.03 7.38
C GLU A 119 -10.14 4.69 8.71
N GLN A 120 -9.90 3.90 9.76
CA GLN A 120 -9.62 4.35 11.13
C GLN A 120 -8.15 4.16 11.53
N CYS A 121 -7.35 3.54 10.67
CA CYS A 121 -5.95 3.22 10.90
C CYS A 121 -5.12 3.57 9.66
N THR A 122 -4.60 4.80 9.64
CA THR A 122 -3.83 5.36 8.52
C THR A 122 -2.62 6.16 9.02
N VAL A 123 -1.56 6.16 8.22
CA VAL A 123 -0.42 7.09 8.35
C VAL A 123 -0.15 7.66 6.97
N SER A 124 0.04 8.97 6.86
CA SER A 124 0.25 9.62 5.56
C SER A 124 1.23 10.78 5.68
N VAL A 125 1.98 11.01 4.62
CA VAL A 125 2.77 12.21 4.38
C VAL A 125 2.32 12.76 3.03
N VAL A 126 1.65 13.90 3.05
CA VAL A 126 1.09 14.54 1.84
C VAL A 126 1.80 15.86 1.58
N ALA A 127 1.95 16.19 0.30
CA ALA A 127 2.46 17.44 -0.20
C ALA A 127 1.34 18.18 -0.93
N GLU A 128 1.30 19.50 -0.76
CA GLU A 128 0.46 20.42 -1.52
C GLU A 128 1.21 21.74 -1.76
N ARG A 129 0.88 22.47 -2.84
CA ARG A 129 1.47 23.80 -3.05
C ARG A 129 0.90 24.78 -2.03
N LEU A 130 1.76 25.66 -1.52
CA LEU A 130 1.28 26.76 -0.68
C LEU A 130 0.36 27.68 -1.51
N PRO A 131 -0.71 28.26 -0.91
CA PRO A 131 -1.60 29.18 -1.61
C PRO A 131 -0.89 30.42 -2.17
N SER A 132 0.25 30.80 -1.59
CA SER A 132 1.10 31.89 -2.08
C SER A 132 1.83 31.56 -3.39
N GLY A 133 1.86 30.30 -3.82
CA GLY A 133 2.64 29.81 -4.96
C GLY A 133 4.11 29.54 -4.63
N ASP A 134 4.63 30.12 -3.55
CA ASP A 134 6.04 30.01 -3.14
C ASP A 134 6.28 28.85 -2.17
N GLY A 135 6.29 27.63 -2.71
CA GLY A 135 6.79 26.44 -2.00
C GLY A 135 5.77 25.31 -1.82
N ILE A 136 6.22 24.27 -1.12
CA ILE A 136 5.46 23.05 -0.83
C ILE A 136 5.23 22.95 0.67
N LEU A 137 3.97 22.75 1.07
CA LEU A 137 3.61 22.35 2.42
C LEU A 137 3.59 20.82 2.50
N VAL A 138 4.36 20.26 3.42
CA VAL A 138 4.36 18.82 3.71
C VAL A 138 3.68 18.59 5.05
N THR A 139 2.62 17.80 5.06
CA THR A 139 1.88 17.45 6.28
C THR A 139 1.95 15.95 6.53
N ALA A 140 2.45 15.56 7.70
CA ALA A 140 2.36 14.20 8.20
C ALA A 140 1.12 14.06 9.10
N ARG A 141 0.30 13.04 8.87
CA ARG A 141 -0.88 12.72 9.68
C ARG A 141 -0.92 11.23 10.01
N ALA A 142 -1.29 10.91 11.24
CA ALA A 142 -1.60 9.55 11.67
C ALA A 142 -2.98 9.53 12.33
N CYS A 143 -3.79 8.56 11.93
CA CYS A 143 -5.01 8.16 12.62
C CYS A 143 -4.78 6.72 13.06
N LEU A 144 -4.75 6.48 14.37
CA LEU A 144 -4.49 5.17 14.94
C LEU A 144 -5.70 4.75 15.77
N PRO A 145 -6.07 3.46 15.79
CA PRO A 145 -7.12 3.00 16.66
C PRO A 145 -6.72 3.20 18.12
N THR A 146 -7.70 3.49 18.98
CA THR A 146 -7.48 3.55 20.42
C THR A 146 -6.90 2.22 20.91
N LEU A 147 -5.73 2.26 21.53
CA LEU A 147 -5.15 1.11 22.21
C LEU A 147 -5.85 0.94 23.56
N THR A 148 -6.86 0.08 23.63
CA THR A 148 -7.40 -0.38 24.92
C THR A 148 -6.61 -1.60 25.38
N ASN A 149 -5.92 -1.48 26.52
CA ASN A 149 -5.44 -2.65 27.25
C ASN A 149 -6.68 -3.39 27.78
N THR A 150 -6.96 -4.57 27.24
CA THR A 150 -7.92 -5.53 27.79
C THR A 150 -7.19 -6.65 28.50
#